data_AF-A0AAP8U2P7-F1
#
_entry.id   AF-A0AAP8U2P7-F1
#
_cell.length_a   1.000
_cell.length_b   1.000
_cell.length_c   1.000
_cell.angle_alpha   90.00
_cell.angle_beta   90.00
_cell.angle_gamma   90.00
#
_symmetry.space_group_name_H-M   'P 1'
#
loop_
_entity.id
_entity.type
_entity.pdbx_description
1 polymer ?
#
loop_
_entity_poly.entity_id
_entity_poly.type
_entity_poly.pdbx_seq_one_letter_code
_entity_poly.pdbx_strand_id
1 'polypeptide(L)'
;GVPLIKQNNTKQNETINSNNSTSTHDIFSEVMPLDEEPQENVMGQICKSFEQIYGRTANPVQLSKLVECHERDHIEIDAITYAMDQARTSGNDLRYALGTLESWAQKNILTLEAAKEEARIFHERKSGKGLTVVQGKKGYGNRQVLQDKYPAAVQR
;
A
#
# COMPACT_ATOMS: atom_id res chain seq x y z
N GLY A 1 -14.58 46.04 33.59
CA GLY A 1 -13.39 46.90 33.50
C GLY A 1 -12.44 46.31 32.50
N VAL A 2 -12.16 47.03 31.41
CA VAL A 2 -11.15 46.66 30.41
C VAL A 2 -10.03 47.69 30.49
N PRO A 3 -8.79 47.23 30.62
CA PRO A 3 -7.72 47.73 29.74
C PRO A 3 -6.72 46.61 29.41
N LEU A 4 -5.74 46.74 28.52
CA LEU A 4 -5.46 47.53 27.33
C LEU A 4 -4.15 46.90 26.83
N ILE A 5 -4.03 46.71 25.52
CA ILE A 5 -2.87 46.11 24.84
C ILE A 5 -1.58 46.87 25.18
N LYS A 6 -0.48 46.14 25.44
CA LYS A 6 0.89 46.67 25.37
C LYS A 6 1.71 45.80 24.41
N GLN A 7 1.95 46.33 23.22
CA GLN A 7 3.15 46.03 22.43
C GLN A 7 4.27 46.97 22.89
N ASN A 8 5.51 46.48 22.98
CA ASN A 8 6.80 47.21 23.02
C ASN A 8 7.89 46.11 22.83
N ASN A 9 8.60 45.94 21.71
CA ASN A 9 9.58 46.79 20.99
C ASN A 9 10.96 46.88 21.69
N THR A 10 11.97 46.16 21.18
CA THR A 10 13.43 46.31 21.45
C THR A 10 14.17 45.71 20.23
N LYS A 11 14.65 46.50 19.24
CA LYS A 11 15.97 47.18 19.14
C LYS A 11 17.15 46.22 19.41
N GLN A 12 18.27 46.17 18.72
CA GLN A 12 18.93 46.91 17.64
C GLN A 12 20.30 46.21 17.43
N ASN A 13 21.02 46.60 16.36
CA ASN A 13 22.47 46.47 16.15
C ASN A 13 22.92 45.29 15.24
N GLU A 14 23.95 45.40 14.40
CA GLU A 14 24.83 46.51 14.04
C GLU A 14 25.51 46.20 12.70
N THR A 15 25.74 47.25 11.93
CA THR A 15 26.31 47.34 10.59
C THR A 15 27.77 46.91 10.50
N ILE A 16 28.17 46.14 9.46
CA ILE A 16 29.48 46.32 8.79
C ILE A 16 29.30 46.25 7.27
N ASN A 17 30.04 47.16 6.64
CA ASN A 17 29.98 47.74 5.31
C ASN A 17 30.85 47.00 4.27
N SER A 18 30.65 47.36 3.00
CA SER A 18 31.62 47.41 1.88
C SER A 18 31.54 46.32 0.80
N ASN A 19 30.71 46.62 -0.20
CA ASN A 19 31.11 46.86 -1.60
C ASN A 19 32.19 45.94 -2.20
N ASN A 20 31.76 45.06 -3.10
CA ASN A 20 32.51 44.74 -4.32
C ASN A 20 31.51 44.44 -5.45
N SER A 21 31.36 45.40 -6.35
CA SER A 21 30.58 45.30 -7.58
C SER A 21 31.24 44.32 -8.54
N THR A 22 30.60 43.18 -8.78
CA THR A 22 30.83 42.31 -9.94
C THR A 22 29.45 41.75 -10.27
N SER A 23 28.74 42.37 -11.21
CA SER A 23 28.60 41.88 -12.58
C SER A 23 27.67 40.67 -12.67
N THR A 24 26.75 40.78 -13.64
CA THR A 24 25.75 39.82 -14.11
C THR A 24 24.53 39.57 -13.22
N HIS A 25 23.43 40.28 -13.54
CA HIS A 25 22.06 39.77 -13.52
C HIS A 25 21.77 38.73 -12.44
N ASP A 26 21.56 39.20 -11.21
CA ASP A 26 20.83 38.46 -10.19
C ASP A 26 19.39 38.27 -10.68
N ILE A 27 19.20 37.18 -11.42
CA ILE A 27 17.90 36.57 -11.60
C ILE A 27 17.41 36.27 -10.20
N PHE A 28 16.35 36.98 -9.85
CA PHE A 28 15.46 36.75 -8.72
C PHE A 28 15.00 35.29 -8.77
N SER A 29 15.82 34.35 -8.31
CA SER A 29 15.35 33.05 -7.83
C SER A 29 14.73 33.30 -6.47
N GLU A 30 13.56 33.93 -6.54
CA GLU A 30 12.49 33.76 -5.58
C GLU A 30 12.34 32.25 -5.41
N VAL A 31 12.99 31.74 -4.36
CA VAL A 31 12.79 30.38 -3.89
C VAL A 31 11.32 30.35 -3.53
N MET A 32 10.52 29.85 -4.47
CA MET A 32 9.12 29.60 -4.24
C MET A 32 9.02 28.78 -2.96
N PRO A 33 8.08 29.11 -2.05
CA PRO A 33 7.71 28.14 -1.03
C PRO A 33 7.36 26.88 -1.81
N LEU A 34 8.10 25.80 -1.57
CA LEU A 34 7.70 24.48 -1.98
C LEU A 34 6.25 24.37 -1.51
N ASP A 35 5.32 24.33 -2.45
CA ASP A 35 3.98 23.85 -2.20
C ASP A 35 4.19 22.47 -1.57
N GLU A 36 4.14 22.42 -0.24
CA GLU A 36 3.98 21.18 0.49
C GLU A 36 2.63 20.66 0.00
N GLU A 37 2.68 19.86 -1.07
CA GLU A 37 1.63 18.94 -1.48
C GLU A 37 0.99 18.43 -0.20
N PRO A 38 -0.32 18.67 0.01
CA PRO A 38 -0.96 18.34 1.27
C PRO A 38 -0.69 16.87 1.50
N GLN A 39 0.17 16.57 2.48
CA GLN A 39 0.61 15.21 2.80
C GLN A 39 -0.67 14.41 3.00
N GLU A 40 -1.04 13.68 1.95
CA GLU A 40 -2.35 13.07 1.86
C GLU A 40 -2.40 12.11 3.04
N ASN A 41 -3.30 12.35 4.00
CA ASN A 41 -3.23 11.64 5.27
C ASN A 41 -3.56 10.16 5.02
N VAL A 42 -2.52 9.36 4.78
CA VAL A 42 -2.60 7.94 4.40
C VAL A 42 -3.43 7.19 5.43
N MET A 43 -3.16 7.44 6.72
CA MET A 43 -3.95 6.88 7.81
C MET A 43 -5.43 7.28 7.68
N GLY A 44 -5.73 8.56 7.41
CA GLY A 44 -7.08 9.05 7.18
C GLY A 44 -7.79 8.37 6.01
N GLN A 45 -7.09 8.14 4.89
CA GLN A 45 -7.63 7.42 3.74
C GLN A 45 -7.94 5.96 4.07
N ILE A 46 -6.98 5.26 4.68
CA ILE A 46 -7.13 3.85 5.06
C ILE A 46 -8.26 3.69 6.10
N CYS A 47 -8.34 4.58 7.09
CA CYS A 47 -9.44 4.62 8.07
C CYS A 47 -10.80 4.76 7.38
N LYS A 48 -10.92 5.73 6.46
CA LYS A 48 -12.15 5.98 5.72
C LYS A 48 -12.56 4.78 4.87
N SER A 49 -11.62 4.20 4.12
CA SER A 49 -11.85 2.99 3.34
C SER A 49 -12.26 1.81 4.22
N PHE A 50 -11.63 1.64 5.38
CA PHE A 50 -11.99 0.61 6.34
C PHE A 50 -13.43 0.80 6.85
N GLU A 51 -13.81 2.00 7.28
CA GLU A 51 -15.15 2.27 7.78
C GLU A 51 -16.21 2.06 6.71
N GLN A 52 -15.93 2.42 5.46
CA GLN A 52 -16.81 2.17 4.32
C GLN A 52 -17.03 0.67 4.06
N ILE A 53 -15.97 -0.15 4.12
CA ILE A 53 -16.05 -1.60 3.85
C ILE A 53 -16.62 -2.36 5.05
N TYR A 54 -16.25 -1.97 6.26
CA TYR A 54 -16.57 -2.73 7.47
C TYR A 54 -17.78 -2.20 8.24
N GLY A 55 -18.23 -0.96 8.02
CA GLY A 55 -19.36 -0.36 8.73
C GLY A 55 -19.12 -0.18 10.24
N ARG A 56 -17.87 -0.21 10.67
CA ARG A 56 -17.43 -0.05 12.07
C ARG A 56 -16.10 0.69 12.11
N THR A 57 -15.81 1.30 13.25
CA THR A 57 -14.50 1.88 13.51
C THR A 57 -13.43 0.80 13.58
N ALA A 58 -12.26 1.10 13.03
CA ALA A 58 -11.16 0.15 12.99
C ALA A 58 -10.38 0.14 14.32
N ASN A 59 -9.71 -0.98 14.58
CA ASN A 59 -8.74 -1.05 15.67
C ASN A 59 -7.46 -0.30 15.27
N PRO A 60 -6.96 0.66 16.07
CA PRO A 60 -5.78 1.45 15.75
C PRO A 60 -4.54 0.60 15.46
N VAL A 61 -4.35 -0.51 16.17
CA VAL A 61 -3.21 -1.42 15.96
C VAL A 61 -3.26 -2.07 14.58
N GLN A 62 -4.46 -2.38 14.08
CA GLN A 62 -4.62 -2.99 12.77
C GLN A 62 -4.45 -1.95 11.66
N LEU A 63 -4.90 -0.72 11.89
CA LEU A 63 -4.68 0.40 10.96
C LEU A 63 -3.20 0.75 10.82
N SER A 64 -2.46 0.80 11.93
CA SER A 64 -1.02 1.03 11.90
C SER A 64 -0.30 0.02 10.99
N LYS A 65 -0.72 -1.25 11.01
CA LYS A 65 -0.15 -2.26 10.11
C LYS A 65 -0.46 -2.03 8.63
N LEU A 66 -1.65 -1.50 8.32
CA LEU A 66 -2.00 -1.15 6.93
C LEU A 66 -1.18 0.05 6.45
N VAL A 67 -0.97 1.05 7.33
CA VAL A 67 -0.09 2.18 7.05
C VAL A 67 1.35 1.69 6.85
N GLU A 68 1.85 0.79 7.71
CA GLU A 68 3.17 0.17 7.54
C GLU A 68 3.30 -0.57 6.20
N CYS A 69 2.26 -1.26 5.72
CA CYS A 69 2.28 -1.89 4.39
C CYS A 69 2.45 -0.85 3.26
N HIS A 70 1.87 0.35 3.41
CA HIS A 70 2.07 1.43 2.44
C HIS A 70 3.47 2.05 2.55
N GLU A 71 3.90 2.38 3.76
CA GLU A 71 5.15 3.11 3.99
C GLU A 71 6.41 2.25 3.77
N ARG A 72 6.37 1.00 4.24
CA ARG A 72 7.52 0.08 4.22
C ARG A 72 7.57 -0.76 2.95
N ASP A 73 6.43 -1.33 2.56
CA ASP A 73 6.35 -2.25 1.43
C ASP A 73 5.97 -1.53 0.13
N HIS A 74 5.70 -0.22 0.18
CA HIS A 74 5.30 0.62 -0.97
C HIS A 74 4.07 0.10 -1.73
N ILE A 75 3.14 -0.52 -1.00
CA ILE A 75 1.88 -0.99 -1.57
C ILE A 75 0.92 0.20 -1.73
N GLU A 76 0.31 0.33 -2.89
CA GLU A 76 -0.68 1.37 -3.17
C GLU A 76 -1.90 1.28 -2.23
N ILE A 77 -2.44 2.43 -1.83
CA ILE A 77 -3.64 2.51 -0.97
C ILE A 77 -4.83 1.80 -1.64
N ASP A 78 -4.93 1.88 -2.96
CA ASP A 78 -5.97 1.19 -3.73
C ASP A 78 -5.82 -0.34 -3.65
N ALA A 79 -4.59 -0.87 -3.70
CA ALA A 79 -4.33 -2.29 -3.52
C ALA A 79 -4.67 -2.74 -2.10
N ILE A 80 -4.33 -1.94 -1.09
CA ILE A 80 -4.71 -2.16 0.32
C ILE A 80 -6.22 -2.21 0.48
N THR A 81 -6.92 -1.25 -0.11
CA THR A 81 -8.39 -1.17 -0.10
C THR A 81 -9.01 -2.39 -0.79
N TYR A 82 -8.44 -2.82 -1.92
CA TYR A 82 -8.88 -4.02 -2.62
C TYR A 82 -8.69 -5.30 -1.80
N ALA A 83 -7.57 -5.44 -1.07
CA ALA A 83 -7.36 -6.58 -0.17
C ALA A 83 -8.41 -6.63 0.96
N MET A 84 -8.75 -5.46 1.52
CA MET A 84 -9.80 -5.34 2.54
C MET A 84 -11.16 -5.75 2.01
N ASP A 85 -11.52 -5.28 0.81
CA ASP A 85 -12.80 -5.59 0.16
C ASP A 85 -12.92 -7.08 -0.19
N GLN A 86 -11.85 -7.69 -0.72
CA GLN A 86 -11.79 -9.12 -1.01
C GLN A 86 -11.96 -9.97 0.25
N ALA A 87 -11.30 -9.59 1.35
CA ALA A 87 -11.46 -10.27 2.63
C ALA A 87 -12.91 -10.17 3.10
N ARG A 88 -13.51 -8.97 3.07
CA ARG A 88 -14.90 -8.75 3.49
C ARG A 88 -15.90 -9.53 2.64
N THR A 89 -15.76 -9.50 1.32
CA THR A 89 -16.62 -10.25 0.38
C THR A 89 -16.54 -11.76 0.62
N SER A 90 -15.37 -12.25 1.04
CA SER A 90 -15.17 -13.66 1.40
C SER A 90 -15.65 -14.03 2.81
N GLY A 91 -16.22 -13.07 3.56
CA GLY A 91 -16.65 -13.26 4.96
C GLY A 91 -15.49 -13.28 5.97
N ASN A 92 -14.30 -12.84 5.58
CA ASN A 92 -13.12 -12.79 6.44
C ASN A 92 -12.91 -11.39 7.07
N ASP A 93 -12.12 -11.36 8.14
CA ASP A 93 -11.74 -10.14 8.84
C ASP A 93 -10.45 -9.50 8.29
N LEU A 94 -10.14 -8.30 8.78
CA LEU A 94 -8.92 -7.55 8.41
C LEU A 94 -7.63 -8.34 8.61
N ARG A 95 -7.58 -9.26 9.58
CA ARG A 95 -6.42 -10.14 9.77
C ARG A 95 -6.13 -11.00 8.54
N TYR A 96 -7.16 -11.41 7.82
CA TYR A 96 -7.00 -12.14 6.57
C TYR A 96 -6.42 -11.23 5.48
N ALA A 97 -6.96 -10.01 5.34
CA ALA A 97 -6.43 -9.02 4.40
C ALA A 97 -4.95 -8.69 4.66
N LEU A 98 -4.53 -8.55 5.92
CA LEU A 98 -3.13 -8.35 6.28
C LEU A 98 -2.23 -9.52 5.83
N GLY A 99 -2.69 -10.76 5.98
CA GLY A 99 -1.95 -11.93 5.47
C GLY A 99 -1.86 -11.94 3.94
N THR A 100 -2.91 -11.46 3.25
CA THR A 100 -2.86 -11.26 1.80
C THR A 100 -1.83 -10.20 1.41
N LEU A 101 -1.82 -9.06 2.09
CA LEU A 101 -0.87 -7.97 1.85
C LEU A 101 0.57 -8.39 2.11
N GLU A 102 0.82 -9.15 3.18
CA GLU A 102 2.15 -9.73 3.46
C GLU A 102 2.60 -10.67 2.32
N SER A 103 1.69 -11.52 1.82
CA SER A 103 1.98 -12.37 0.67
C SER A 103 2.25 -11.57 -0.61
N TRP A 104 1.56 -10.45 -0.81
CA TRP A 104 1.76 -9.56 -1.95
C TRP A 104 3.11 -8.82 -1.87
N ALA A 105 3.47 -8.30 -0.70
CA ALA A 105 4.78 -7.71 -0.47
C ALA A 105 5.92 -8.68 -0.82
N GLN A 106 5.82 -9.95 -0.37
CA GLN A 106 6.80 -10.99 -0.68
C GLN A 106 6.91 -11.31 -2.19
N LYS A 107 5.85 -11.05 -2.96
CA LYS A 107 5.78 -11.28 -4.40
C LYS A 107 6.03 -10.02 -5.23
N ASN A 108 6.37 -8.90 -4.60
CA ASN A 108 6.49 -7.57 -5.23
C ASN A 108 5.20 -7.14 -5.97
N ILE A 109 4.03 -7.49 -5.42
CA ILE A 109 2.72 -7.06 -5.92
C ILE A 109 2.34 -5.79 -5.16
N LEU A 110 2.71 -4.65 -5.73
CA LEU A 110 2.57 -3.35 -5.06
C LEU A 110 1.39 -2.53 -5.59
N THR A 111 0.94 -2.80 -6.81
CA THR A 111 -0.11 -2.03 -7.49
C THR A 111 -1.47 -2.72 -7.51
N LEU A 112 -2.55 -1.94 -7.67
CA LEU A 112 -3.90 -2.49 -7.77
C LEU A 112 -4.05 -3.49 -8.92
N GLU A 113 -3.45 -3.21 -10.08
CA GLU A 113 -3.55 -4.09 -11.25
C GLU A 113 -2.90 -5.45 -10.99
N ALA A 114 -1.70 -5.46 -10.41
CA ALA A 114 -1.01 -6.69 -10.07
C ALA A 114 -1.77 -7.50 -9.00
N ALA A 115 -2.39 -6.81 -8.03
CA ALA A 115 -3.22 -7.43 -7.01
C ALA A 115 -4.46 -8.12 -7.58
N LYS A 116 -5.13 -7.50 -8.57
CA LYS A 116 -6.27 -8.10 -9.28
C LYS A 116 -5.86 -9.35 -10.05
N GLU A 117 -4.73 -9.31 -10.74
CA GLU A 117 -4.23 -10.47 -11.49
C GLU A 117 -3.85 -11.63 -10.56
N GLU A 118 -3.13 -11.36 -9.46
CA GLU A 118 -2.80 -12.42 -8.49
C GLU A 118 -4.07 -12.99 -7.84
N ALA A 119 -5.07 -12.16 -7.54
CA ALA A 119 -6.36 -12.62 -7.02
C ALA A 119 -7.06 -13.56 -8.03
N ARG A 120 -7.01 -13.26 -9.33
CA ARG A 120 -7.53 -14.14 -10.40
C ARG A 120 -6.79 -15.47 -10.43
N ILE A 121 -5.45 -15.45 -10.47
CA ILE A 121 -4.61 -16.64 -10.48
C ILE A 121 -4.81 -17.49 -9.22
N PHE A 122 -4.98 -16.87 -8.06
CA PHE A 122 -5.27 -17.56 -6.80
C PHE A 122 -6.63 -18.28 -6.84
N HIS A 123 -7.68 -17.62 -7.34
CA HIS A 123 -9.00 -18.23 -7.49
C HIS A 123 -8.97 -19.39 -8.50
N GLU A 124 -8.27 -19.24 -9.63
CA GLU A 124 -8.08 -20.30 -10.62
C GLU A 124 -7.40 -21.52 -10.00
N ARG A 125 -6.29 -21.33 -9.28
CA ARG A 125 -5.59 -22.40 -8.53
C ARG A 125 -6.49 -23.08 -7.51
N LYS A 126 -7.27 -22.32 -6.75
CA LYS A 126 -8.20 -22.87 -5.73
C LYS A 126 -9.36 -23.65 -6.35
N SER A 127 -9.82 -23.25 -7.52
CA SER A 127 -10.92 -23.90 -8.24
C SER A 127 -10.54 -25.23 -8.88
N GLY A 128 -9.26 -25.60 -8.90
CA GLY A 128 -8.79 -26.89 -9.42
C GLY A 128 -9.03 -27.09 -10.92
N LYS A 129 -9.41 -26.04 -11.67
CA LYS A 129 -9.57 -26.04 -13.12
C LYS A 129 -8.19 -26.23 -13.78
N GLY A 130 -7.73 -27.47 -13.83
CA GLY A 130 -6.40 -27.87 -14.31
C GLY A 130 -5.86 -29.16 -13.69
N LEU A 131 -6.47 -29.68 -12.62
CA LEU A 131 -6.12 -30.96 -12.01
C LEU A 131 -7.09 -32.04 -12.47
N THR A 132 -6.69 -32.85 -13.46
CA THR A 132 -7.38 -34.12 -13.72
C THR A 132 -6.98 -35.14 -12.67
N VAL A 133 -7.95 -35.73 -11.97
CA VAL A 133 -7.70 -36.88 -11.09
C VAL A 133 -7.32 -38.07 -11.96
N VAL A 134 -6.04 -38.45 -11.97
CA VAL A 134 -5.63 -39.74 -12.54
C VAL A 134 -6.07 -40.81 -11.55
N GLN A 135 -7.05 -41.63 -11.95
CA GLN A 135 -7.54 -42.74 -11.13
C GLN A 135 -6.37 -43.71 -10.90
N GLY A 136 -5.87 -43.77 -9.65
CA GLY A 136 -4.74 -44.64 -9.31
C GLY A 136 -5.10 -46.12 -9.50
N LYS A 137 -4.16 -46.94 -9.99
CA LYS A 137 -4.31 -48.40 -9.98
C LYS A 137 -4.52 -48.89 -8.53
N LYS A 138 -5.40 -49.89 -8.37
CA LYS A 138 -5.84 -50.49 -7.10
C LYS A 138 -4.65 -50.74 -6.15
N GLY A 139 -4.57 -49.97 -5.05
CA GLY A 139 -3.50 -50.06 -4.04
C GLY A 139 -2.75 -48.77 -3.77
N TYR A 140 -2.80 -47.79 -4.68
CA TYR A 140 -2.23 -46.45 -4.46
C TYR A 140 -3.36 -45.43 -4.50
N GLY A 141 -3.60 -44.73 -3.38
CA GLY A 141 -4.63 -43.71 -3.28
C GLY A 141 -4.53 -42.64 -4.38
N ASN A 142 -5.67 -42.05 -4.73
CA ASN A 142 -5.74 -41.01 -5.76
C ASN A 142 -4.74 -39.88 -5.46
N ARG A 143 -3.84 -39.58 -6.40
CA ARG A 143 -2.90 -38.45 -6.30
C ARG A 143 -3.30 -37.38 -7.30
N GLN A 144 -3.33 -36.13 -6.84
CA GLN A 144 -3.45 -34.96 -7.71
C GLN A 144 -2.09 -34.72 -8.36
N VAL A 145 -2.04 -34.66 -9.70
CA VAL A 145 -0.81 -34.40 -10.47
C VAL A 145 -1.00 -33.22 -11.42
N LEU A 146 0.00 -32.35 -11.51
CA LEU A 146 0.05 -31.22 -12.44
C LEU A 146 0.54 -31.72 -13.81
N GLN A 147 -0.20 -31.43 -14.88
CA GLN A 147 -0.05 -32.10 -16.18
C GLN A 147 1.24 -31.70 -16.95
N ASP A 148 1.81 -30.52 -16.69
CA ASP A 148 2.86 -29.95 -17.55
C ASP A 148 4.28 -30.50 -17.34
N LYS A 149 4.48 -31.49 -16.47
CA LYS A 149 5.83 -32.07 -16.23
C LYS A 149 6.05 -33.49 -16.75
N TYR A 150 5.08 -34.08 -17.45
CA TYR A 150 5.27 -35.42 -18.01
C TYR A 150 4.81 -35.49 -19.47
N PRO A 151 5.72 -35.36 -20.45
CA PRO A 151 5.40 -35.72 -21.83
C PRO A 151 5.01 -37.20 -21.87
N ALA A 152 3.93 -37.52 -22.57
CA ALA A 152 3.45 -38.86 -22.83
C ALA A 152 4.51 -39.67 -23.61
N ALA A 153 5.50 -40.24 -22.91
CA ALA A 153 6.59 -40.95 -23.55
C ALA A 153 7.22 -42.02 -22.65
N VAL A 154 6.42 -42.98 -22.16
CA VAL A 154 6.93 -44.35 -21.89
C VAL A 154 5.79 -45.36 -22.10
N GLN A 155 5.49 -45.67 -23.35
CA GLN A 155 4.94 -46.97 -23.73
C GLN A 155 5.77 -47.49 -24.91
N ARG A 156 6.72 -48.36 -24.61
CA ARG A 156 7.31 -49.32 -25.53
C ARG A 156 7.19 -50.69 -24.90
#